data_AF-A0A923VB05-F1
#
_entry.id   AF-A0A923VB05-F1
#
_cell.length_a   1.000
_cell.length_b   1.000
_cell.length_c   1.000
_cell.angle_alpha   90.00
_cell.angle_beta   90.00
_cell.angle_gamma   90.00
#
_symmetry.space_group_name_H-M   'P 1'
#
loop_
_entity.id
_entity.type
_entity.pdbx_description
1 polymer ?
#
loop_
_entity_poly.entity_id
_entity_poly.type
_entity_poly.pdbx_seq_one_letter_code
_entity_poly.pdbx_strand_id
1 'polypeptide(L)'
;MLKNIEWKDTFKWAFFGAILFCIPAFIYIVKADYTASWILFLGAILFLFANAFHNVIESKKKGSEESMAALVFEAHVTTIIGIILACFICFLLLVILVPGYLEAAPAQKLLVNEPVTTVMDKTNGLSFNLFVAAAVLNFAGGSIVGITVPFYAKRYKTKNNKQPLPLQ
;
A
#
# COMPACT_ATOMS: atom_id res chain seq x y z
N MET A 1 11.67 17.02 11.29
CA MET A 1 11.63 15.71 10.59
C MET A 1 11.33 15.85 9.10
N LEU A 2 10.34 16.66 8.69
CA LEU A 2 9.96 16.84 7.27
C LEU A 2 11.08 17.36 6.34
N LYS A 3 12.04 18.13 6.85
CA LYS A 3 13.15 18.70 6.06
C LYS A 3 14.17 17.65 5.56
N ASN A 4 14.18 16.46 6.16
CA ASN A 4 15.13 15.39 5.81
C ASN A 4 14.50 14.30 4.92
N ILE A 5 13.27 14.53 4.44
CA ILE A 5 12.60 13.57 3.55
C ILE A 5 13.06 13.83 2.12
N GLU A 6 13.53 12.78 1.47
CA GLU A 6 13.83 12.83 0.05
C GLU A 6 12.54 12.67 -0.76
N TRP A 7 11.81 13.78 -0.90
CA TRP A 7 10.47 13.81 -1.51
C TRP A 7 10.41 13.14 -2.88
N LYS A 8 11.42 13.32 -3.72
CA LYS A 8 11.47 12.70 -5.05
C LYS A 8 11.45 11.17 -4.98
N ASP A 9 12.28 10.60 -4.11
CA ASP A 9 12.38 9.16 -3.94
C ASP A 9 11.13 8.62 -3.23
N THR A 10 10.65 9.32 -2.19
CA THR A 10 9.38 9.03 -1.52
C THR A 10 8.21 8.94 -2.50
N PHE A 11 8.01 9.96 -3.35
CA PHE A 11 6.93 9.97 -4.34
C PHE A 11 7.10 8.88 -5.39
N LYS A 12 8.32 8.63 -5.87
CA LYS A 12 8.61 7.59 -6.86
C LYS A 12 8.24 6.20 -6.32
N TRP A 13 8.64 5.88 -5.10
CA TRP A 13 8.36 4.59 -4.48
C TRP A 13 6.90 4.44 -4.06
N ALA A 14 6.28 5.50 -3.56
CA ALA A 14 4.84 5.54 -3.30
C ALA A 14 4.02 5.27 -4.57
N PHE A 15 4.37 5.93 -5.68
CA PHE A 15 3.73 5.70 -6.97
C PHE A 15 3.94 4.28 -7.49
N PHE A 16 5.18 3.77 -7.41
CA PHE A 16 5.48 2.39 -7.81
C PHE A 16 4.66 1.37 -7.00
N GLY A 17 4.59 1.53 -5.67
CA GLY A 17 3.76 0.70 -4.81
C GLY A 17 2.27 0.78 -5.18
N ALA A 18 1.75 1.99 -5.42
CA ALA A 18 0.36 2.19 -5.83
C ALA A 18 0.03 1.46 -7.14
N ILE A 19 0.90 1.55 -8.15
CA ILE A 19 0.73 0.84 -9.42
C ILE A 19 0.73 -0.68 -9.21
N LEU A 20 1.65 -1.22 -8.40
CA LEU A 20 1.70 -2.65 -8.11
C LEU A 20 0.42 -3.16 -7.42
N PHE A 21 -0.16 -2.38 -6.49
CA PHE A 21 -1.46 -2.71 -5.90
C PHE A 21 -2.59 -2.66 -6.95
N CYS A 22 -2.54 -1.66 -7.84
CA CYS A 22 -3.60 -1.44 -8.82
C CYS A 22 -3.67 -2.52 -9.91
N ILE A 23 -2.59 -3.28 -10.16
CA ILE A 23 -2.61 -4.39 -11.12
C ILE A 23 -3.57 -5.52 -10.67
N PRO A 24 -3.43 -6.10 -9.46
CA PRO A 24 -4.43 -7.04 -8.94
C PRO A 24 -5.83 -6.42 -8.76
N ALA A 25 -5.91 -5.15 -8.36
CA ALA A 25 -7.19 -4.44 -8.26
C ALA A 25 -7.92 -4.38 -9.61
N PHE A 26 -7.22 -4.10 -10.71
CA PHE A 26 -7.78 -4.12 -12.06
C PHE A 26 -8.36 -5.50 -12.40
N ILE A 27 -7.61 -6.57 -12.11
CA ILE A 27 -8.07 -7.95 -12.34
C ILE A 27 -9.32 -8.26 -11.50
N TYR A 28 -9.34 -7.80 -10.25
CA TYR A 28 -10.48 -7.97 -9.35
C TYR A 28 -11.74 -7.25 -9.89
N ILE A 29 -11.60 -6.01 -10.37
CA ILE A 29 -12.71 -5.24 -10.95
C ILE A 29 -13.24 -5.92 -12.22
N VAL A 30 -12.35 -6.33 -13.15
CA VAL A 30 -12.75 -6.94 -14.43
C VAL A 30 -13.44 -8.30 -14.22
N LYS A 31 -13.00 -9.10 -13.24
CA LYS A 31 -13.63 -10.39 -12.97
C LYS A 31 -14.98 -10.27 -12.26
N ALA A 32 -15.22 -9.17 -11.54
CA ALA A 32 -16.46 -8.86 -10.83
C ALA A 32 -17.03 -10.00 -9.95
N ASP A 33 -16.19 -10.95 -9.53
CA ASP A 33 -16.57 -12.10 -8.73
C ASP A 33 -16.04 -11.92 -7.30
N TYR A 34 -16.94 -11.76 -6.34
CA TYR A 34 -16.61 -11.57 -4.92
C TYR A 34 -15.79 -12.72 -4.33
N THR A 35 -15.87 -13.92 -4.92
CA THR A 35 -15.06 -15.07 -4.49
C THR A 35 -13.56 -14.84 -4.71
N ALA A 36 -13.20 -13.92 -5.63
CA ALA A 36 -11.83 -13.58 -5.95
C ALA A 36 -11.24 -12.46 -5.06
N SER A 37 -11.85 -12.13 -3.92
CA SER A 37 -11.35 -11.09 -3.00
C SER A 37 -9.91 -11.33 -2.52
N TRP A 38 -9.44 -12.58 -2.54
CA TRP A 38 -8.05 -12.94 -2.25
C TRP A 38 -7.02 -12.23 -3.16
N ILE A 39 -7.42 -11.83 -4.38
CA ILE A 39 -6.56 -11.10 -5.33
C ILE A 39 -6.16 -9.73 -4.76
N LEU A 40 -7.02 -9.08 -3.98
CA LEU A 40 -6.70 -7.80 -3.34
C LEU A 40 -5.61 -7.96 -2.27
N PHE A 41 -5.56 -9.11 -1.59
CA PHE A 41 -4.48 -9.42 -0.66
C PHE A 41 -3.14 -9.61 -1.39
N LEU A 42 -3.16 -10.22 -2.59
CA LEU A 42 -1.96 -10.27 -3.43
C LEU A 42 -1.48 -8.86 -3.81
N GLY A 43 -2.40 -7.95 -4.15
CA GLY A 43 -2.08 -6.53 -4.37
C GLY A 43 -1.43 -5.88 -3.16
N ALA A 44 -1.98 -6.12 -1.96
CA ALA A 44 -1.41 -5.58 -0.72
C ALA A 44 -0.01 -6.16 -0.41
N ILE A 45 0.23 -7.44 -0.73
CA ILE A 45 1.56 -8.06 -0.62
C ILE A 45 2.57 -7.38 -1.57
N LEU A 46 2.17 -7.09 -2.81
CA LEU A 46 3.06 -6.39 -3.75
C LEU A 46 3.38 -4.96 -3.30
N PHE A 47 2.38 -4.24 -2.77
CA PHE A 47 2.56 -2.92 -2.17
C PHE A 47 3.52 -2.98 -0.97
N LEU A 48 3.35 -3.99 -0.10
CA LEU A 48 4.22 -4.25 1.05
C LEU A 48 5.66 -4.47 0.61
N PHE A 49 5.90 -5.29 -0.43
CA PHE A 49 7.25 -5.51 -0.95
C PHE A 49 7.88 -4.23 -1.50
N ALA A 50 7.14 -3.42 -2.26
CA ALA A 50 7.66 -2.14 -2.75
C ALA A 50 8.12 -1.23 -1.61
N ASN A 51 7.32 -1.09 -0.55
CA ASN A 51 7.71 -0.32 0.64
C ASN A 51 8.89 -0.95 1.38
N ALA A 52 8.98 -2.28 1.44
CA ALA A 52 10.10 -2.96 2.07
C ALA A 52 11.42 -2.66 1.32
N PHE A 53 11.40 -2.75 -0.01
CA PHE A 53 12.54 -2.41 -0.85
C PHE A 53 12.96 -0.94 -0.67
N HIS A 54 12.00 -0.02 -0.72
CA HIS A 54 12.23 1.39 -0.45
C HIS A 54 12.92 1.60 0.90
N ASN A 55 12.37 1.03 1.97
CA ASN A 55 12.89 1.19 3.33
C ASN A 55 14.30 0.62 3.47
N VAL A 56 14.62 -0.49 2.80
CA VAL A 56 15.99 -1.04 2.79
C VAL A 56 16.95 -0.09 2.08
N ILE A 57 16.55 0.46 0.93
CA ILE A 57 17.39 1.36 0.13
C ILE A 57 17.65 2.66 0.90
N GLU A 58 16.61 3.30 1.42
CA GLU A 58 16.73 4.54 2.21
C GLU A 58 17.51 4.31 3.51
N SER A 59 17.21 3.23 4.23
CA SER A 59 17.95 2.89 5.45
C SER A 59 19.44 2.65 5.16
N LYS A 60 19.80 2.18 3.96
CA LYS A 60 21.21 2.03 3.56
C LYS A 60 21.84 3.39 3.22
N LYS A 61 21.15 4.22 2.42
CA LYS A 61 21.60 5.54 1.95
C LYS A 61 21.88 6.52 3.10
N LYS A 62 20.97 6.59 4.08
CA LYS A 62 20.96 7.56 5.19
C LYS A 62 22.00 7.32 6.30
N GLY A 63 22.98 6.43 6.09
CA GLY A 63 24.10 6.25 7.03
C GLY A 63 23.68 5.70 8.40
N SER A 64 24.54 5.86 9.42
CA SER A 64 24.28 5.45 10.83
C SER A 64 23.83 6.61 11.73
N GLU A 65 24.00 7.84 11.26
CA GLU A 65 23.73 9.06 12.02
C GLU A 65 22.25 9.45 12.03
N GLU A 66 21.46 8.93 11.09
CA GLU A 66 20.05 9.26 11.03
C GLU A 66 19.26 8.62 12.18
N SER A 67 18.39 9.41 12.81
CA SER A 67 17.56 8.96 13.91
C SER A 67 16.61 7.83 13.47
N MET A 68 16.40 6.85 14.34
CA MET A 68 15.49 5.73 14.05
C MET A 68 14.06 6.25 13.77
N ALA A 69 13.65 7.27 14.53
CA ALA A 69 12.36 7.94 14.35
C ALA A 69 12.22 8.58 12.96
N ALA A 70 13.29 9.16 12.40
CA ALA A 70 13.25 9.75 11.06
C ALA A 70 13.01 8.70 9.97
N LEU A 71 13.72 7.56 10.03
CA LEU A 71 13.53 6.45 9.07
C LEU A 71 12.11 5.86 9.14
N VAL A 72 11.58 5.68 10.35
CA VAL A 72 10.20 5.18 10.54
C VAL A 72 9.19 6.21 10.02
N PHE A 73 9.41 7.49 10.30
CA PHE A 73 8.51 8.55 9.86
C PHE A 73 8.46 8.63 8.33
N GLU A 74 9.61 8.59 7.66
CA GLU A 74 9.68 8.60 6.18
C GLU A 74 9.02 7.37 5.55
N ALA A 75 9.19 6.19 6.14
CA ALA A 75 8.51 4.98 5.69
C ALA A 75 6.98 5.09 5.77
N HIS A 76 6.46 5.71 6.84
CA HIS A 76 5.02 5.95 6.98
C HIS A 76 4.52 7.03 6.03
N VAL A 77 5.29 8.10 5.81
CA VAL A 77 4.94 9.13 4.82
C VAL A 77 4.84 8.52 3.43
N THR A 78 5.80 7.68 3.04
CA THR A 78 5.77 6.96 1.76
C THR A 78 4.55 6.05 1.65
N THR A 79 4.23 5.31 2.72
CA THR A 79 3.05 4.45 2.80
C THR A 79 1.75 5.24 2.62
N ILE A 80 1.58 6.36 3.33
CA ILE A 80 0.39 7.20 3.28
C ILE A 80 0.20 7.78 1.88
N ILE A 81 1.27 8.32 1.26
CA ILE A 81 1.21 8.84 -0.11
C ILE A 81 0.83 7.71 -1.08
N GLY A 82 1.42 6.53 -0.93
CA GLY A 82 1.11 5.37 -1.76
C GLY A 82 -0.35 4.93 -1.63
N ILE A 83 -0.93 4.97 -0.43
CA ILE A 83 -2.34 4.66 -0.19
C ILE A 83 -3.25 5.69 -0.87
N ILE A 84 -2.95 6.99 -0.73
CA ILE A 84 -3.73 8.05 -1.37
C ILE A 84 -3.73 7.87 -2.89
N LEU A 85 -2.56 7.59 -3.47
CA LEU A 85 -2.43 7.32 -4.91
C LEU A 85 -3.17 6.04 -5.32
N ALA A 86 -3.06 4.96 -4.56
CA ALA A 86 -3.75 3.71 -4.83
C ALA A 86 -5.28 3.89 -4.80
N CYS A 87 -5.81 4.58 -3.79
CA CYS A 87 -7.23 4.92 -3.71
C CYS A 87 -7.67 5.78 -4.91
N PHE A 88 -6.89 6.79 -5.28
CA PHE A 88 -7.21 7.63 -6.43
C PHE A 88 -7.25 6.84 -7.75
N ILE A 89 -6.26 5.98 -7.99
CA ILE A 89 -6.23 5.13 -9.19
C ILE A 89 -7.39 4.11 -9.15
N CYS A 90 -7.67 3.50 -8.01
CA CYS A 90 -8.81 2.59 -7.86
C CYS A 90 -10.15 3.28 -8.15
N PHE A 91 -10.32 4.52 -7.71
CA PHE A 91 -11.48 5.33 -8.05
C PHE A 91 -11.59 5.54 -9.56
N LEU A 92 -10.50 5.92 -10.24
CA LEU A 92 -10.49 6.05 -11.69
C LEU A 92 -10.81 4.74 -12.40
N LEU A 93 -10.28 3.61 -11.93
CA LEU A 93 -10.58 2.29 -12.49
C LEU A 93 -12.06 1.94 -12.34
N LEU A 94 -12.68 2.23 -11.20
CA LEU A 94 -14.11 2.01 -11.00
C LEU A 94 -14.96 2.87 -11.94
N VAL A 95 -14.63 4.16 -12.08
CA VAL A 95 -15.36 5.08 -12.98
C VAL A 95 -15.27 4.63 -14.45
N ILE A 96 -14.14 4.07 -14.87
CA ILE A 96 -13.92 3.65 -16.26
C ILE A 96 -14.52 2.26 -16.53
N LEU A 97 -14.35 1.31 -15.61
CA LEU A 97 -14.65 -0.11 -15.86
C LEU A 97 -16.03 -0.54 -15.36
N VAL A 98 -16.68 0.25 -14.50
CA VAL A 98 -18.01 -0.04 -13.96
C VAL A 98 -19.00 0.97 -14.53
N PRO A 99 -19.77 0.62 -15.58
CA PRO A 99 -20.78 1.49 -16.15
C PRO A 99 -21.80 1.92 -15.10
N GLY A 100 -22.16 3.21 -15.09
CA GLY A 100 -23.10 3.75 -14.10
C GLY A 100 -22.56 3.85 -12.67
N TYR A 101 -21.24 3.72 -12.44
CA TYR A 101 -20.64 3.86 -11.11
C TYR A 101 -21.00 5.19 -10.41
N LEU A 102 -21.11 6.27 -11.18
CA LEU A 102 -21.50 7.60 -10.68
C LEU A 102 -22.99 7.93 -10.89
N GLU A 103 -23.75 7.03 -11.53
CA GLU A 103 -25.16 7.26 -11.82
C GLU A 103 -26.00 6.71 -10.65
N ALA A 104 -26.90 7.55 -10.12
CA ALA A 104 -27.83 7.17 -9.04
C ALA A 104 -28.99 6.27 -9.53
N ALA A 105 -28.76 5.46 -10.57
CA ALA A 105 -29.77 4.58 -11.14
C ALA A 105 -29.68 3.19 -10.49
N PRO A 106 -30.81 2.52 -10.20
CA PRO A 106 -30.79 1.16 -9.68
C PRO A 106 -30.21 0.24 -10.75
N ALA A 107 -29.05 -0.36 -10.46
CA ALA A 107 -28.40 -1.33 -11.34
C ALA A 107 -29.42 -2.41 -11.75
N GLN A 108 -29.80 -2.43 -13.03
CA GLN A 108 -30.78 -3.37 -13.53
C GLN A 108 -30.30 -4.80 -13.26
N LYS A 109 -31.07 -5.51 -12.43
CA LYS A 109 -30.81 -6.87 -11.94
C LYS A 109 -30.57 -7.84 -13.09
N LEU A 110 -29.38 -8.43 -13.15
CA LEU A 110 -29.05 -9.54 -14.06
C LEU A 110 -28.52 -10.80 -13.37
N LEU A 111 -28.59 -10.91 -12.04
CA LEU A 111 -27.98 -12.02 -11.32
C LEU A 111 -28.94 -12.61 -10.27
N VAL A 112 -29.41 -13.82 -10.55
CA VAL A 112 -30.27 -14.66 -9.71
C VAL A 112 -29.38 -15.41 -8.71
N ASN A 113 -29.76 -15.45 -7.43
CA ASN A 113 -29.08 -16.10 -6.29
C ASN A 113 -27.91 -15.34 -5.61
N GLU A 114 -28.12 -14.10 -5.17
CA GLU A 114 -27.20 -13.46 -4.22
C GLU A 114 -27.84 -13.20 -2.85
N PRO A 115 -27.04 -13.16 -1.76
CA PRO A 115 -27.51 -12.85 -0.41
C PRO A 115 -28.34 -11.55 -0.35
N VAL A 116 -29.28 -11.46 0.59
CA VAL A 116 -30.21 -10.32 0.72
C VAL A 116 -29.47 -8.98 0.93
N THR A 117 -28.23 -9.00 1.45
CA THR A 117 -27.38 -7.81 1.61
C THR A 117 -26.81 -7.24 0.30
N THR A 118 -26.93 -7.94 -0.82
CA THR A 118 -26.39 -7.55 -2.14
C THR A 118 -27.47 -7.09 -3.13
N VAL A 119 -28.75 -7.10 -2.73
CA VAL A 119 -29.91 -6.92 -3.65
C VAL A 119 -30.12 -5.47 -4.11
N MET A 120 -29.43 -4.48 -3.52
CA MET A 120 -29.36 -3.08 -4.00
C MET A 120 -27.93 -2.61 -4.36
N ASP A 121 -26.89 -3.42 -4.13
CA ASP A 121 -25.64 -2.87 -3.58
C ASP A 121 -24.33 -3.51 -4.11
N LYS A 122 -24.33 -4.20 -5.25
CA LYS A 122 -23.11 -4.87 -5.75
C LYS A 122 -21.95 -3.90 -5.97
N THR A 123 -22.22 -2.77 -6.61
CA THR A 123 -21.22 -1.73 -6.82
C THR A 123 -20.65 -1.21 -5.50
N ASN A 124 -21.48 -1.14 -4.46
CA ASN A 124 -21.09 -0.70 -3.12
C ASN A 124 -20.24 -1.74 -2.39
N GLY A 125 -20.55 -3.04 -2.51
CA GLY A 125 -19.69 -4.11 -1.98
C GLY A 125 -18.33 -4.20 -2.69
N LEU A 126 -18.31 -4.02 -4.02
CA LEU A 126 -17.09 -4.04 -4.82
C LEU A 126 -16.16 -2.88 -4.44
N SER A 127 -16.68 -1.65 -4.44
CA SER A 127 -15.91 -0.45 -4.10
C SER A 127 -15.47 -0.47 -2.64
N PHE A 128 -16.34 -0.90 -1.72
CA PHE A 128 -16.01 -1.07 -0.31
C PHE A 128 -14.82 -2.01 -0.12
N ASN A 129 -14.88 -3.23 -0.67
CA ASN A 129 -13.77 -4.20 -0.56
C ASN A 129 -12.48 -3.63 -1.14
N LEU A 130 -12.57 -2.95 -2.29
CA LEU A 130 -11.41 -2.37 -2.96
C LEU A 130 -10.76 -1.26 -2.12
N PHE A 131 -11.54 -0.31 -1.60
CA PHE A 131 -11.02 0.79 -0.79
C PHE A 131 -10.55 0.33 0.59
N VAL A 132 -11.23 -0.63 1.21
CA VAL A 132 -10.77 -1.25 2.46
C VAL A 132 -9.42 -1.93 2.23
N ALA A 133 -9.25 -2.68 1.14
CA ALA A 133 -7.96 -3.26 0.81
C ALA A 133 -6.89 -2.18 0.53
N ALA A 134 -7.23 -1.18 -0.30
CA ALA A 134 -6.31 -0.12 -0.69
C ALA A 134 -5.84 0.73 0.49
N ALA A 135 -6.71 0.97 1.48
CA ALA A 135 -6.41 1.75 2.67
C ALA A 135 -5.92 0.88 3.83
N VAL A 136 -6.77 -0.02 4.34
CA VAL A 136 -6.51 -0.73 5.61
C VAL A 136 -5.42 -1.79 5.45
N LEU A 137 -5.47 -2.62 4.41
CA LEU A 137 -4.46 -3.67 4.23
C LEU A 137 -3.08 -3.07 3.90
N ASN A 138 -3.04 -2.08 3.00
CA ASN A 138 -1.79 -1.39 2.67
C ASN A 138 -1.24 -0.59 3.86
N PHE A 139 -2.09 0.03 4.67
CA PHE A 139 -1.66 0.70 5.91
C PHE A 139 -1.07 -0.30 6.89
N ALA A 140 -1.76 -1.41 7.15
CA ALA A 140 -1.26 -2.44 8.05
C ALA A 140 0.09 -3.01 7.57
N GLY A 141 0.19 -3.38 6.29
CA GLY A 141 1.43 -3.88 5.70
C GLY A 141 2.56 -2.86 5.70
N GLY A 142 2.25 -1.62 5.30
CA GLY A 142 3.21 -0.51 5.27
C GLY A 142 3.70 -0.10 6.66
N SER A 143 2.84 -0.11 7.68
CA SER A 143 3.24 0.14 9.07
C SER A 143 4.13 -0.96 9.63
N ILE A 144 3.79 -2.24 9.41
CA ILE A 144 4.64 -3.36 9.85
C ILE A 144 6.03 -3.23 9.23
N VAL A 145 6.12 -3.00 7.93
CA VAL A 145 7.38 -2.86 7.20
C VAL A 145 8.11 -1.56 7.56
N GLY A 146 7.38 -0.46 7.74
CA GLY A 146 7.91 0.85 8.13
C GLY A 146 8.55 0.88 9.51
N ILE A 147 8.17 -0.04 10.38
CA ILE A 147 8.78 -0.22 11.69
C ILE A 147 9.90 -1.26 11.61
N THR A 148 9.59 -2.48 11.17
CA THR A 148 10.50 -3.63 11.25
C THR A 148 11.76 -3.47 10.42
N VAL A 149 11.66 -2.96 9.19
CA VAL A 149 12.81 -2.86 8.27
C VAL A 149 13.85 -1.85 8.76
N PRO A 150 13.49 -0.60 9.14
CA PRO A 150 14.46 0.33 9.72
C PRO A 150 15.12 -0.22 10.99
N PHE A 151 14.38 -0.95 11.84
CA PHE A 151 14.92 -1.52 13.09
C PHE A 151 16.00 -2.55 12.78
N TYR A 152 15.72 -3.45 11.83
CA TYR A 152 16.66 -4.47 11.39
C TYR A 152 17.88 -3.86 10.72
N ALA A 153 17.67 -2.92 9.78
CA ALA A 153 18.75 -2.26 9.05
C ALA A 153 19.69 -1.49 9.98
N LYS A 154 19.15 -0.76 10.97
CA LYS A 154 19.94 -0.01 11.94
C LYS A 154 20.71 -0.91 12.90
N ARG A 155 20.11 -2.00 13.37
CA ARG A 155 20.78 -3.00 14.24
C ARG A 155 21.95 -3.68 13.54
N TYR A 156 21.82 -3.98 12.25
CA TYR A 156 22.91 -4.57 11.47
C TYR A 156 24.11 -3.62 11.37
N LYS A 157 23.86 -2.32 11.16
CA LYS A 157 24.91 -1.30 11.10
C LYS A 157 25.66 -1.11 12.43
N THR A 158 24.96 -1.08 13.57
CA THR A 158 25.62 -0.91 14.88
C THR A 158 26.47 -2.13 15.28
N LYS A 159 26.12 -3.34 14.82
CA LYS A 159 26.94 -4.53 15.05
C LYS A 159 28.27 -4.48 14.28
N ASN A 160 28.26 -3.98 13.04
CA ASN A 160 29.44 -3.95 12.18
C ASN A 160 30.38 -2.76 12.45
N ASN A 161 29.87 -1.66 13.02
CA ASN A 161 30.67 -0.48 13.40
C ASN A 161 31.31 -0.55 14.80
N LYS A 162 31.34 -1.73 15.44
CA LYS A 162 32.13 -1.90 16.67
C LYS A 162 33.62 -1.82 16.31
N GLN A 163 34.24 -0.66 16.51
CA GLN A 163 35.70 -0.54 16.54
C GLN A 163 36.24 -1.55 17.59
N PRO A 164 37.33 -2.29 17.30
CA PRO A 164 37.99 -3.07 18.33
C PRO A 164 38.38 -2.12 19.46
N LEU A 165 38.01 -2.47 20.70
CA LEU A 165 38.38 -1.71 21.89
C LEU A 165 39.88 -1.45 21.87
N PRO A 166 40.36 -0.22 22.17
CA PRO A 166 41.79 -0.01 22.36
C PRO A 166 42.24 -0.94 23.48
N LEU A 167 43.21 -1.81 23.17
CA LEU A 167 43.88 -2.65 24.16
C LEU A 167 44.52 -1.69 25.18
N GLN A 168 43.94 -1.61 26.38
CA GLN A 168 44.54 -0.97 27.54
C GLN A 168 45.50 -1.93 28.22
#